data_AF-A0A1F4HII7-F1
#
_entry.id   AF-A0A1F4HII7-F1
#
_cell.length_a   1.000
_cell.length_b   1.000
_cell.length_c   1.000
_cell.angle_alpha   90.00
_cell.angle_beta   90.00
_cell.angle_gamma   90.00
#
_symmetry.space_group_name_H-M   'P 1'
#
loop_
_entity.id
_entity.type
_entity.pdbx_description
1 polymer ?
#
loop_
_entity_poly.entity_id
_entity_poly.type
_entity_poly.pdbx_seq_one_letter_code
_entity_poly.pdbx_strand_id
1 'polypeptide(L)'
;MYQHLLVPIDDTPLATVTVARAVRFAQSTGARVTFFHAAADLAATGDGALLYTLDGDALVDAQVSQGQAALLQARTVADMAGVASETLTRTTDHPARAIHETAHAQGCDLIFLSAHGCTPCWRGVMQRLLEITQLPVLVASVEANQVDADMNRALSIISAEHRSITAVLRGMQQAVREAHVPGQSLDSPLLLQMLDYLRAFPATLHHPKEEDQLFRLLRLRTGECEAVLQELEREHAQEPALVQAVTEALSRHDPADATTLGPVWDAVQRLAGALWEHMGIEEAQVFPAAARHLLPEDWSAVAHAFTAHVDPLHDVDVGRPLTAAFARISAALLALPPGSP
;
A
#
# COMPACT_ATOMS: atom_id res chain seq x y z
N MET A 1 -3.53 26.87 13.08
CA MET A 1 -3.56 25.39 13.05
C MET A 1 -3.18 24.98 11.65
N TYR A 2 -2.30 23.99 11.47
CA TYR A 2 -1.86 23.54 10.14
C TYR A 2 -3.06 23.14 9.27
N GLN A 3 -3.05 23.60 8.01
CA GLN A 3 -4.13 23.40 7.04
C GLN A 3 -3.72 22.46 5.92
N HIS A 4 -2.41 22.32 5.65
CA HIS A 4 -1.92 21.52 4.54
C HIS A 4 -0.57 20.88 4.82
N LEU A 5 -0.59 19.56 4.91
CA LEU A 5 0.58 18.75 5.16
C LEU A 5 1.25 18.32 3.85
N LEU A 6 2.57 18.39 3.79
CA LEU A 6 3.37 17.58 2.88
C LEU A 6 3.85 16.33 3.61
N VAL A 7 3.58 15.15 3.05
CA VAL A 7 4.05 13.86 3.59
C VAL A 7 4.95 13.20 2.56
N PRO A 8 6.28 13.34 2.70
CA PRO A 8 7.23 12.62 1.84
C PRO A 8 7.16 11.12 2.15
N ILE A 9 7.08 10.31 1.10
CA ILE A 9 6.97 8.85 1.15
C ILE A 9 8.21 8.26 0.50
N ASP A 10 8.94 7.47 1.27
CA ASP A 10 9.96 6.57 0.74
C ASP A 10 9.35 5.18 0.46
N ASP A 11 10.09 4.35 -0.27
CA ASP A 11 9.64 2.99 -0.61
C ASP A 11 9.82 2.00 0.56
N THR A 12 9.94 2.50 1.79
CA THR A 12 10.24 1.66 2.95
C THR A 12 8.98 1.33 3.76
N PRO A 13 8.99 0.21 4.52
CA PRO A 13 7.90 -0.10 5.45
C PRO A 13 7.63 0.99 6.48
N LEU A 14 8.59 1.87 6.81
CA LEU A 14 8.40 2.97 7.75
C LEU A 14 7.51 4.09 7.19
N ALA A 15 7.41 4.21 5.87
CA ALA A 15 6.49 5.15 5.23
C ALA A 15 5.04 4.87 5.63
N THR A 16 4.67 3.59 5.74
CA THR A 16 3.36 3.12 6.21
C THR A 16 2.91 3.78 7.51
N VAL A 17 3.75 3.67 8.55
CA VAL A 17 3.41 4.15 9.90
C VAL A 17 3.29 5.67 9.87
N THR A 18 4.13 6.32 9.08
CA THR A 18 4.17 7.76 8.90
C THR A 18 2.92 8.27 8.19
N VAL A 19 2.51 7.62 7.11
CA VAL A 19 1.26 7.90 6.38
C VAL A 19 0.06 7.78 7.31
N ALA A 20 -0.07 6.67 8.04
CA ALA A 20 -1.19 6.47 8.96
C ALA A 20 -1.25 7.55 10.06
N ARG A 21 -0.10 7.94 10.63
CA ARG A 21 -0.03 9.02 11.62
C ARG A 21 -0.34 10.39 11.03
N ALA A 22 0.17 10.68 9.83
CA ALA A 22 -0.09 11.94 9.13
C ALA A 22 -1.57 12.10 8.79
N VAL A 23 -2.22 11.04 8.30
CA VAL A 23 -3.65 11.04 7.98
C VAL A 23 -4.49 11.23 9.24
N ARG A 24 -4.19 10.52 10.34
CA ARG A 24 -4.91 10.74 11.62
C ARG A 24 -4.73 12.17 12.13
N PHE A 25 -3.52 12.72 12.02
CA PHE A 25 -3.26 14.10 12.40
C PHE A 25 -4.10 15.06 11.54
N ALA A 26 -4.05 14.90 10.22
CA ALA A 26 -4.82 15.72 9.28
C ALA A 26 -6.33 15.63 9.53
N GLN A 27 -6.86 14.44 9.80
CA GLN A 27 -8.25 14.21 10.17
C GLN A 27 -8.64 14.99 11.45
N SER A 28 -7.80 14.96 12.47
CA SER A 28 -8.06 15.66 13.74
C SER A 28 -8.02 17.19 13.63
N THR A 29 -7.28 17.72 12.64
CA THR A 29 -7.12 19.17 12.43
C THR A 29 -7.95 19.71 11.26
N GLY A 30 -8.63 18.84 10.48
CA GLY A 30 -9.30 19.20 9.24
C GLY A 30 -8.35 19.64 8.12
N ALA A 31 -7.08 19.20 8.16
CA ALA A 31 -6.09 19.56 7.15
C ALA A 31 -6.18 18.63 5.93
N ARG A 32 -5.73 19.12 4.77
CA ARG A 32 -5.49 18.30 3.57
C ARG A 32 -4.05 17.78 3.53
N VAL A 33 -3.81 16.74 2.74
CA VAL A 33 -2.49 16.09 2.64
C VAL A 33 -2.00 16.04 1.20
N THR A 34 -0.74 16.40 0.95
CA THR A 34 -0.06 16.06 -0.30
C THR A 34 0.99 15.00 0.00
N PHE A 35 0.81 13.81 -0.55
CA PHE A 35 1.80 12.74 -0.53
C PHE A 35 2.81 12.97 -1.64
N PHE A 36 4.10 12.90 -1.30
CA PHE A 36 5.16 13.21 -2.24
C PHE A 36 6.19 12.08 -2.32
N HIS A 37 6.50 11.65 -3.53
CA HIS A 37 7.58 10.69 -3.79
C HIS A 37 8.69 11.34 -4.62
N ALA A 38 9.93 11.24 -4.12
CA ALA A 38 11.13 11.63 -4.85
C ALA A 38 11.71 10.40 -5.56
N ALA A 39 11.40 10.25 -6.84
CA ALA A 39 11.98 9.19 -7.67
C ALA A 39 13.45 9.50 -7.93
N ALA A 40 14.33 8.51 -7.76
CA ALA A 40 15.76 8.72 -7.96
C ALA A 40 16.08 9.00 -9.44
N ASP A 41 16.88 10.04 -9.70
CA ASP A 41 17.49 10.23 -11.02
C ASP A 41 18.69 9.30 -11.19
N LEU A 42 18.41 8.06 -11.58
CA LEU A 42 19.44 7.02 -11.74
C LEU A 42 20.51 7.41 -12.77
N ALA A 43 20.15 8.19 -13.79
CA ALA A 43 21.08 8.65 -14.82
C ALA A 43 22.06 9.73 -14.30
N ALA A 44 21.66 10.50 -13.28
CA ALA A 44 22.50 11.53 -12.66
C ALA A 44 23.42 11.01 -11.53
N THR A 45 23.19 9.80 -11.01
CA THR A 45 24.02 9.21 -9.95
C THR A 45 25.22 8.44 -10.50
N GLY A 46 26.42 8.64 -9.94
CA GLY A 46 27.67 8.03 -10.44
C GLY A 46 27.67 6.49 -10.45
N ASP A 47 27.06 5.86 -9.44
CA ASP A 47 26.88 4.39 -9.38
C ASP A 47 25.70 3.91 -10.27
N GLY A 48 24.67 4.74 -10.42
CA GLY A 48 23.51 4.46 -11.27
C GLY A 48 23.81 4.57 -12.76
N ALA A 49 24.76 5.42 -13.16
CA ALA A 49 25.17 5.58 -14.56
C ALA A 49 25.73 4.29 -15.19
N LEU A 50 26.41 3.45 -14.39
CA LEU A 50 26.96 2.14 -14.81
C LEU A 50 25.88 1.05 -14.91
N LEU A 51 24.90 1.03 -13.99
CA LEU A 51 23.72 0.17 -14.12
C LEU A 51 22.80 0.63 -15.27
N TYR A 52 22.68 1.94 -15.46
CA TYR A 52 21.88 2.56 -16.52
C TYR A 52 22.37 2.16 -17.91
N THR A 53 23.68 2.03 -18.10
CA THR A 53 24.27 1.58 -19.37
C THR A 53 24.02 0.11 -19.71
N LEU A 54 23.60 -0.73 -18.74
CA LEU A 54 23.37 -2.16 -18.96
C LEU A 54 21.88 -2.51 -19.05
N ASP A 55 21.03 -1.93 -18.20
CA ASP A 55 19.58 -2.21 -18.11
C ASP A 55 18.75 -0.99 -17.62
N GLY A 56 19.15 0.23 -17.97
CA GLY A 56 18.63 1.48 -17.39
C GLY A 56 17.11 1.68 -17.47
N ASP A 57 16.50 1.35 -18.60
CA ASP A 57 15.05 1.53 -18.80
C ASP A 57 14.24 0.62 -17.84
N ALA A 58 14.66 -0.63 -17.66
CA ALA A 58 13.98 -1.58 -16.78
C ALA A 58 14.12 -1.21 -15.29
N LEU A 59 15.25 -0.61 -14.89
CA LEU A 59 15.49 -0.16 -13.52
C LEU A 59 14.70 1.12 -13.19
N VAL A 60 14.63 2.06 -14.14
CA VAL A 60 13.82 3.28 -14.03
C VAL A 60 12.33 2.93 -13.97
N ASP A 61 11.87 2.04 -14.85
CA ASP A 61 10.49 1.57 -14.87
C ASP A 61 10.10 0.91 -13.55
N ALA A 62 10.99 0.10 -12.96
CA ALA A 62 10.78 -0.54 -11.67
C ALA A 62 10.68 0.45 -10.50
N GLN A 63 11.53 1.50 -10.49
CA GLN A 63 11.49 2.53 -9.44
C GLN A 63 10.26 3.44 -9.55
N VAL A 64 9.93 3.90 -10.76
CA VAL A 64 8.72 4.69 -11.02
C VAL A 64 7.47 3.90 -10.60
N SER A 65 7.45 2.62 -10.97
CA SER A 65 6.41 1.65 -10.61
C SER A 65 6.25 1.50 -9.08
N GLN A 66 7.37 1.39 -8.35
CA GLN A 66 7.35 1.24 -6.89
C GLN A 66 6.86 2.50 -6.18
N GLY A 67 7.32 3.68 -6.60
CA GLY A 67 6.87 4.96 -6.03
C GLY A 67 5.37 5.20 -6.26
N GLN A 68 4.84 4.81 -7.42
CA GLN A 68 3.41 4.87 -7.71
C GLN A 68 2.59 3.94 -6.80
N ALA A 69 3.08 2.73 -6.55
CA ALA A 69 2.43 1.81 -5.61
C ALA A 69 2.33 2.41 -4.19
N ALA A 70 3.42 2.98 -3.69
CA ALA A 70 3.45 3.61 -2.37
C ALA A 70 2.50 4.83 -2.28
N LEU A 71 2.46 5.66 -3.32
CA LEU A 71 1.54 6.80 -3.40
C LEU A 71 0.08 6.37 -3.45
N LEU A 72 -0.27 5.33 -4.22
CA LEU A 72 -1.64 4.83 -4.27
C LEU A 72 -2.08 4.29 -2.91
N GLN A 73 -1.23 3.52 -2.23
CA GLN A 73 -1.51 3.03 -0.89
C GLN A 73 -1.75 4.19 0.09
N ALA A 74 -0.94 5.25 0.01
CA ALA A 74 -1.10 6.40 0.89
C ALA A 74 -2.38 7.20 0.63
N ARG A 75 -2.71 7.43 -0.66
CA ARG A 75 -3.99 8.03 -1.06
C ARG A 75 -5.16 7.22 -0.53
N THR A 76 -5.09 5.89 -0.65
CA THR A 76 -6.11 4.97 -0.14
C THR A 76 -6.35 5.13 1.36
N VAL A 77 -5.30 5.31 2.17
CA VAL A 77 -5.43 5.56 3.61
C VAL A 77 -6.13 6.89 3.90
N ALA A 78 -5.80 7.95 3.15
CA ALA A 78 -6.46 9.24 3.29
C ALA A 78 -7.94 9.19 2.89
N ASP A 79 -8.26 8.52 1.79
CA ASP A 79 -9.63 8.34 1.30
C ASP A 79 -10.50 7.59 2.32
N MET A 80 -9.96 6.52 2.93
CA MET A 80 -10.64 5.79 3.99
C MET A 80 -10.91 6.65 5.24
N ALA A 81 -10.02 7.59 5.54
CA ALA A 81 -10.18 8.51 6.66
C ALA A 81 -11.03 9.75 6.32
N GLY A 82 -11.48 9.90 5.07
CA GLY A 82 -12.18 11.09 4.59
C GLY A 82 -11.31 12.35 4.55
N VAL A 83 -9.99 12.18 4.41
CA VAL A 83 -9.02 13.28 4.34
C VAL A 83 -8.72 13.61 2.89
N ALA A 84 -8.96 14.86 2.49
CA ALA A 84 -8.63 15.32 1.15
C ALA A 84 -7.12 15.16 0.87
N SER A 85 -6.78 14.46 -0.21
CA SER A 85 -5.39 14.19 -0.53
C SER A 85 -5.02 14.33 -2.00
N GLU A 86 -3.75 14.63 -2.26
CA GLU A 86 -3.13 14.69 -3.59
C GLU A 86 -1.82 13.89 -3.58
N THR A 87 -1.42 13.34 -4.72
CA THR A 87 -0.17 12.60 -4.89
C THR A 87 0.71 13.28 -5.93
N LEU A 88 1.99 13.49 -5.61
CA LEU A 88 2.97 14.10 -6.51
C LEU A 88 4.24 13.26 -6.57
N THR A 89 4.80 13.13 -7.77
CA THR A 89 6.10 12.51 -8.00
C THR A 89 7.03 13.51 -8.68
N ARG A 90 8.30 13.54 -8.25
CA ARG A 90 9.37 14.25 -8.98
C ARG A 90 10.60 13.38 -9.08
N THR A 91 11.17 13.29 -10.28
CA THR A 91 12.50 12.70 -10.50
C THR A 91 13.57 13.69 -10.05
N THR A 92 14.47 13.26 -9.16
CA THR A 92 15.51 14.13 -8.58
C THR A 92 16.67 13.33 -7.98
N ASP A 93 17.85 13.93 -7.98
CA ASP A 93 19.04 13.53 -7.22
C ASP A 93 19.19 14.31 -5.89
N HIS A 94 18.27 15.24 -5.61
CA HIS A 94 18.28 16.12 -4.45
C HIS A 94 16.93 16.10 -3.69
N PRO A 95 16.57 14.95 -3.09
CA PRO A 95 15.25 14.74 -2.48
C PRO A 95 14.86 15.77 -1.42
N ALA A 96 15.79 16.18 -0.55
CA ALA A 96 15.52 17.22 0.46
C ALA A 96 15.10 18.56 -0.18
N ARG A 97 15.77 18.96 -1.27
CA ARG A 97 15.43 20.17 -2.02
C ARG A 97 14.09 20.02 -2.71
N ALA A 98 13.83 18.88 -3.34
CA ALA A 98 12.56 18.61 -4.01
C ALA A 98 11.38 18.60 -3.04
N ILE A 99 11.55 18.07 -1.82
CA ILE A 99 10.56 18.15 -0.73
C ILE A 99 10.28 19.62 -0.39
N HIS A 100 11.32 20.41 -0.13
CA HIS A 100 11.19 21.82 0.21
C HIS A 100 10.47 22.63 -0.89
N GLU A 101 10.90 22.48 -2.14
CA GLU A 101 10.31 23.18 -3.28
C GLU A 101 8.86 22.77 -3.52
N THR A 102 8.55 21.48 -3.37
CA THR A 102 7.18 20.98 -3.51
C THR A 102 6.28 21.49 -2.38
N ALA A 103 6.77 21.51 -1.13
CA ALA A 103 6.03 22.04 0.01
C ALA A 103 5.63 23.51 -0.24
N HIS A 104 6.58 24.32 -0.71
CA HIS A 104 6.31 25.72 -1.06
C HIS A 104 5.36 25.88 -2.23
N ALA A 105 5.56 25.12 -3.32
CA ALA A 105 4.72 25.20 -4.52
C ALA A 105 3.26 24.83 -4.24
N GLN A 106 3.04 23.87 -3.35
CA GLN A 106 1.71 23.38 -2.97
C GLN A 106 1.05 24.19 -1.85
N GLY A 107 1.78 25.12 -1.24
CA GLY A 107 1.30 25.91 -0.11
C GLY A 107 1.16 25.10 1.17
N CYS A 108 1.96 24.05 1.34
CA CYS A 108 2.00 23.27 2.57
C CYS A 108 2.55 24.11 3.73
N ASP A 109 1.96 23.96 4.91
CA ASP A 109 2.34 24.68 6.13
C ASP A 109 2.96 23.77 7.21
N LEU A 110 3.04 22.46 6.94
CA LEU A 110 3.75 21.46 7.75
C LEU A 110 4.37 20.38 6.86
N ILE A 111 5.62 20.01 7.13
CA ILE A 111 6.24 18.80 6.55
C ILE A 111 6.20 17.69 7.60
N PHE A 112 5.59 16.55 7.27
CA PHE A 112 5.42 15.40 8.16
C PHE A 112 6.31 14.25 7.69
N LEU A 113 7.31 13.88 8.49
CA LEU A 113 8.39 12.97 8.11
C LEU A 113 8.56 11.77 9.05
N SER A 114 9.10 10.67 8.52
CA SER A 114 9.83 9.65 9.27
C SER A 114 11.28 10.08 9.48
N ALA A 115 11.91 9.62 10.57
CA ALA A 115 13.27 10.02 10.90
C ALA A 115 14.34 9.42 9.97
N HIS A 116 14.05 8.38 9.19
CA HIS A 116 15.00 7.73 8.30
C HIS A 116 14.32 7.28 7.01
N GLY A 117 15.08 7.27 5.92
CA GLY A 117 14.84 6.38 4.79
C GLY A 117 16.05 5.47 4.62
N CYS A 118 15.79 4.16 4.60
CA CYS A 118 16.82 3.12 4.51
C CYS A 118 17.40 2.98 3.10
N THR A 119 16.80 3.65 2.11
CA THR A 119 17.25 3.64 0.72
C THR A 119 18.35 4.68 0.46
N PRO A 120 19.30 4.42 -0.47
CA PRO A 120 20.42 5.32 -0.74
C PRO A 120 20.00 6.77 -1.04
N CYS A 121 18.89 6.97 -1.75
CA CYS A 121 18.37 8.29 -2.09
C CYS A 121 17.80 9.06 -0.88
N TRP A 122 17.31 8.38 0.16
CA TRP A 122 16.72 9.02 1.34
C TRP A 122 17.70 9.24 2.50
N ARG A 123 18.95 8.78 2.35
CA ARG A 123 19.99 8.93 3.38
C ARG A 123 20.32 10.40 3.63
N GLY A 124 20.12 10.84 4.88
CA GLY A 124 20.41 12.21 5.31
C GLY A 124 19.44 13.26 4.78
N VAL A 125 18.34 12.86 4.14
CA VAL A 125 17.31 13.79 3.62
C VAL A 125 16.73 14.64 4.74
N MET A 126 16.41 14.05 5.90
CA MET A 126 15.90 14.80 7.05
C MET A 126 16.87 15.90 7.49
N GLN A 127 18.16 15.57 7.69
CA GLN A 127 19.14 16.55 8.15
C GLN A 127 19.27 17.70 7.14
N ARG A 128 19.44 17.39 5.86
CA ARG A 128 19.54 18.41 4.80
C ARG A 128 18.26 19.23 4.69
N LEU A 129 17.09 18.63 4.87
CA LEU A 129 15.82 19.35 4.83
C LEU A 129 15.73 20.36 5.98
N LEU A 130 16.09 19.95 7.20
CA LEU A 130 16.10 20.83 8.37
C LEU A 130 17.09 22.00 8.22
N GLU A 131 18.14 21.84 7.43
CA GLU A 131 19.10 22.92 7.12
C GLU A 131 18.54 23.94 6.12
N ILE A 132 17.62 23.56 5.22
CA ILE A 132 17.15 24.43 4.12
C ILE A 132 15.72 24.92 4.29
N THR A 133 14.87 24.21 5.04
CA THR A 133 13.44 24.53 5.13
C THR A 133 13.14 25.54 6.22
N GLN A 134 12.21 26.46 5.94
CA GLN A 134 11.65 27.38 6.93
C GLN A 134 10.27 26.91 7.44
N LEU A 135 9.72 25.85 6.83
CA LEU A 135 8.46 25.26 7.25
C LEU A 135 8.66 24.40 8.51
N PRO A 136 7.69 24.38 9.44
CA PRO A 136 7.69 23.44 10.53
C PRO A 136 7.82 21.99 10.03
N VAL A 137 8.63 21.19 10.72
CA VAL A 137 8.84 19.77 10.42
C VAL A 137 8.44 18.93 11.64
N LEU A 138 7.51 17.99 11.45
CA LEU A 138 7.11 17.03 12.47
C LEU A 138 7.68 15.66 12.12
N VAL A 139 8.54 15.13 13.00
CA VAL A 139 9.16 13.80 12.84
C VAL A 139 8.39 12.80 13.68
N ALA A 140 7.65 11.91 13.03
CA ALA A 140 6.68 11.05 13.69
C ALA A 140 7.21 9.68 14.09
N SER A 141 8.33 9.20 13.55
CA SER A 141 8.82 7.84 13.77
C SER A 141 10.35 7.79 13.78
N VAL A 142 10.96 7.28 14.87
CA VAL A 142 12.41 7.04 15.00
C VAL A 142 12.65 5.55 15.24
N GLU A 143 13.35 4.88 14.33
CA GLU A 143 13.59 3.42 14.36
C GLU A 143 14.47 3.00 15.54
N ALA A 144 15.50 3.79 15.87
CA ALA A 144 16.46 3.51 16.95
C ALA A 144 15.85 3.45 18.36
N ASN A 145 14.59 3.88 18.55
CA ASN A 145 13.89 3.89 19.83
C ASN A 145 12.73 2.87 19.89
N GLN A 146 12.59 1.98 18.90
CA GLN A 146 11.50 1.01 18.90
C GLN A 146 11.83 -0.21 19.76
N VAL A 147 11.16 -0.31 20.90
CA VAL A 147 10.95 -1.59 21.58
C VAL A 147 10.18 -2.50 20.60
N ASP A 148 10.58 -3.77 20.49
CA ASP A 148 9.96 -4.79 19.63
C ASP A 148 10.05 -4.54 18.11
N ALA A 149 11.26 -4.24 17.61
CA ALA A 149 11.52 -3.97 16.20
C ALA A 149 11.02 -5.07 15.23
N ASP A 150 11.16 -6.35 15.59
CA ASP A 150 10.72 -7.47 14.74
C ASP A 150 9.18 -7.55 14.66
N MET A 151 8.48 -7.36 15.78
CA MET A 151 7.01 -7.25 15.80
C MET A 151 6.53 -6.11 14.91
N ASN A 152 7.09 -4.91 15.10
CA ASN A 152 6.71 -3.74 14.31
C ASN A 152 6.98 -3.94 12.82
N ARG A 153 8.08 -4.62 12.46
CA ARG A 153 8.40 -4.97 11.07
C ARG A 153 7.36 -5.92 10.49
N ALA A 154 7.08 -7.04 11.17
CA ALA A 154 6.10 -8.02 10.72
C ALA A 154 4.70 -7.40 10.53
N LEU A 155 4.21 -6.69 11.54
CA LEU A 155 2.90 -6.03 11.49
C LEU A 155 2.84 -4.93 10.41
N SER A 156 3.94 -4.21 10.18
CA SER A 156 4.00 -3.20 9.11
C SER A 156 3.96 -3.82 7.72
N ILE A 157 4.58 -4.99 7.53
CA ILE A 157 4.55 -5.74 6.26
C ILE A 157 3.12 -6.16 5.94
N ILE A 158 2.48 -6.94 6.83
CA ILE A 158 1.12 -7.46 6.57
C ILE A 158 0.09 -6.34 6.43
N SER A 159 0.20 -5.27 7.24
CA SER A 159 -0.66 -4.08 7.08
C SER A 159 -0.44 -3.39 5.72
N ALA A 160 0.76 -3.46 5.13
CA ALA A 160 1.01 -2.94 3.79
C ALA A 160 0.36 -3.79 2.71
N GLU A 161 0.32 -5.10 2.90
CA GLU A 161 -0.39 -6.02 2.02
C GLU A 161 -1.90 -5.75 2.04
N HIS A 162 -2.49 -5.53 3.23
CA HIS A 162 -3.89 -5.11 3.37
C HIS A 162 -4.20 -3.82 2.60
N ARG A 163 -3.27 -2.85 2.64
CA ARG A 163 -3.42 -1.60 1.89
C ARG A 163 -3.34 -1.82 0.39
N SER A 164 -2.51 -2.74 -0.09
CA SER A 164 -2.48 -3.11 -1.51
C SER A 164 -3.81 -3.69 -1.95
N ILE A 165 -4.35 -4.66 -1.20
CA ILE A 165 -5.65 -5.28 -1.47
C ILE A 165 -6.75 -4.21 -1.47
N THR A 166 -6.78 -3.36 -0.44
CA THR A 166 -7.74 -2.26 -0.33
C THR A 166 -7.65 -1.27 -1.48
N ALA A 167 -6.43 -0.91 -1.91
CA ALA A 167 -6.22 0.00 -3.03
C ALA A 167 -6.78 -0.58 -4.34
N VAL A 168 -6.57 -1.87 -4.59
CA VAL A 168 -7.15 -2.56 -5.75
C VAL A 168 -8.68 -2.58 -5.68
N LEU A 169 -9.26 -2.96 -4.54
CA LEU A 169 -10.71 -2.98 -4.35
C LEU A 169 -11.36 -1.60 -4.55
N ARG A 170 -10.75 -0.54 -4.00
CA ARG A 170 -11.18 0.85 -4.23
C ARG A 170 -11.09 1.24 -5.70
N GLY A 171 -10.01 0.84 -6.36
CA GLY A 171 -9.83 1.03 -7.81
C GLY A 171 -10.93 0.36 -8.63
N MET A 172 -11.29 -0.89 -8.29
CA MET A 172 -12.40 -1.60 -8.93
C MET A 172 -13.73 -0.88 -8.72
N GLN A 173 -14.01 -0.43 -7.49
CA GLN A 173 -15.22 0.34 -7.17
C GLN A 173 -15.26 1.65 -7.97
N GLN A 174 -14.14 2.38 -8.05
CA GLN A 174 -14.05 3.61 -8.82
C GLN A 174 -14.32 3.35 -10.31
N ALA A 175 -13.65 2.36 -10.91
CA ALA A 175 -13.79 2.04 -12.32
C ALA A 175 -15.25 1.70 -12.70
N VAL A 176 -15.92 0.88 -11.89
CA VAL A 176 -17.32 0.52 -12.13
C VAL A 176 -18.27 1.69 -11.86
N ARG A 177 -18.00 2.52 -10.83
CA ARG A 177 -18.78 3.74 -10.57
C ARG A 177 -18.69 4.72 -11.73
N GLU A 178 -17.49 4.96 -12.26
CA GLU A 178 -17.26 5.87 -13.39
C GLU A 178 -17.97 5.38 -14.65
N ALA A 179 -18.02 4.07 -14.88
CA ALA A 179 -18.77 3.49 -15.99
C ALA A 179 -20.30 3.70 -15.90
N HIS A 180 -20.85 4.10 -14.75
CA HIS A 180 -22.26 4.52 -14.65
C HIS A 180 -22.49 5.95 -15.16
N VAL A 181 -21.44 6.75 -15.36
CA VAL A 181 -21.56 8.11 -15.89
C VAL A 181 -21.84 8.04 -17.40
N PRO A 182 -22.87 8.74 -17.92
CA PRO A 182 -23.18 8.73 -19.34
C PRO A 182 -21.98 9.11 -20.21
N GLY A 183 -21.65 8.27 -21.19
CA GLY A 183 -20.54 8.49 -22.13
C GLY A 183 -19.19 7.94 -21.66
N GLN A 184 -19.11 7.37 -20.45
CA GLN A 184 -17.95 6.62 -19.99
C GLN A 184 -18.16 5.12 -20.20
N SER A 185 -17.05 4.37 -20.33
CA SER A 185 -17.05 2.92 -20.49
C SER A 185 -16.19 2.26 -19.42
N LEU A 186 -16.56 1.05 -19.02
CA LEU A 186 -15.73 0.25 -18.11
C LEU A 186 -14.43 -0.18 -18.82
N ASP A 187 -13.28 0.09 -18.19
CA ASP A 187 -12.00 -0.49 -18.59
C ASP A 187 -11.92 -1.95 -18.13
N SER A 188 -12.55 -2.84 -18.89
CA SER A 188 -12.56 -4.28 -18.59
C SER A 188 -11.15 -4.89 -18.54
N PRO A 189 -10.19 -4.55 -19.43
CA PRO A 189 -8.81 -5.02 -19.32
C PRO A 189 -8.13 -4.65 -17.99
N LEU A 190 -8.33 -3.43 -17.48
CA LEU A 190 -7.80 -3.04 -16.18
C LEU A 190 -8.48 -3.80 -15.04
N LEU A 191 -9.81 -3.96 -15.09
CA LEU A 191 -10.56 -4.69 -14.07
C LEU A 191 -10.15 -6.18 -14.01
N LEU A 192 -9.87 -6.81 -15.15
CA LEU A 192 -9.34 -8.17 -15.21
C LEU A 192 -7.95 -8.28 -14.58
N GLN A 193 -7.06 -7.32 -14.83
CA GLN A 193 -5.73 -7.28 -14.18
C GLN A 193 -5.84 -7.17 -12.65
N MET A 194 -6.78 -6.36 -12.15
CA MET A 194 -7.07 -6.25 -10.72
C MET A 194 -7.57 -7.57 -10.14
N LEU A 195 -8.48 -8.27 -10.84
CA LEU A 195 -8.99 -9.58 -10.42
C LEU A 195 -7.92 -10.66 -10.43
N ASP A 196 -7.02 -10.66 -11.41
CA ASP A 196 -5.90 -11.59 -11.47
C ASP A 196 -4.91 -11.34 -10.31
N TYR A 197 -4.67 -10.07 -9.98
CA TYR A 197 -3.88 -9.72 -8.80
C TYR A 197 -4.56 -10.19 -7.50
N LEU A 198 -5.84 -9.89 -7.30
CA LEU A 198 -6.60 -10.34 -6.11
C LEU A 198 -6.74 -11.87 -6.03
N ARG A 199 -6.63 -12.60 -7.14
CA ARG A 199 -6.60 -14.07 -7.10
C ARG A 199 -5.24 -14.60 -6.68
N ALA A 200 -4.16 -14.02 -7.21
CA ALA A 200 -2.82 -14.57 -7.06
C ALA A 200 -2.12 -14.07 -5.79
N PHE A 201 -2.23 -12.79 -5.49
CA PHE A 201 -1.47 -12.16 -4.40
C PHE A 201 -1.86 -12.70 -3.02
N PRO A 202 -3.15 -12.74 -2.63
CA PRO A 202 -3.52 -13.23 -1.31
C PRO A 202 -3.10 -14.68 -1.09
N ALA A 203 -3.46 -15.56 -2.03
CA ALA A 203 -3.17 -16.99 -1.96
C ALA A 203 -1.67 -17.35 -2.00
N THR A 204 -0.84 -16.56 -2.69
CA THR A 204 0.59 -16.89 -2.88
C THR A 204 1.48 -16.26 -1.80
N LEU A 205 1.14 -15.06 -1.32
CA LEU A 205 2.04 -14.29 -0.46
C LEU A 205 1.42 -13.92 0.89
N HIS A 206 0.13 -13.61 0.94
CA HIS A 206 -0.52 -13.04 2.11
C HIS A 206 -1.02 -14.11 3.08
N HIS A 207 -1.93 -14.99 2.64
CA HIS A 207 -2.50 -16.03 3.51
C HIS A 207 -1.43 -16.98 4.09
N PRO A 208 -0.37 -17.38 3.36
CA PRO A 208 0.70 -18.19 3.96
C PRO A 208 1.41 -17.47 5.13
N LYS A 209 1.49 -16.14 5.11
CA LYS A 209 2.05 -15.36 6.22
C LYS A 209 1.13 -15.39 7.44
N GLU A 210 -0.17 -15.29 7.22
CA GLU A 210 -1.18 -15.45 8.28
C GLU A 210 -1.19 -16.86 8.83
N GLU A 211 -1.53 -17.84 8.00
CA GLU A 211 -1.83 -19.20 8.45
C GLU A 211 -0.58 -19.94 8.93
N ASP A 212 0.47 -20.00 8.10
CA ASP A 212 1.64 -20.84 8.37
C ASP A 212 2.60 -20.22 9.40
N GLN A 213 2.57 -18.90 9.54
CA GLN A 213 3.49 -18.18 10.44
C GLN A 213 2.75 -17.60 11.64
N LEU A 214 1.90 -16.59 11.45
CA LEU A 214 1.36 -15.80 12.54
C LEU A 214 0.33 -16.58 13.37
N PHE A 215 -0.70 -17.13 12.71
CA PHE A 215 -1.81 -17.86 13.33
C PHE A 215 -1.31 -19.15 13.97
N ARG A 216 -0.45 -19.90 13.26
CA ARG A 216 0.20 -21.10 13.80
C ARG A 216 0.92 -20.81 15.12
N LEU A 217 1.75 -19.77 15.17
CA LEU A 217 2.47 -19.42 16.40
C LEU A 217 1.53 -18.91 17.49
N LEU A 218 0.51 -18.13 17.14
CA LEU A 218 -0.48 -17.64 18.10
C LEU A 218 -1.22 -18.80 18.78
N ARG A 219 -1.64 -19.82 18.03
CA ARG A 219 -2.28 -21.04 18.56
C ARG A 219 -1.40 -21.83 19.53
N LEU A 220 -0.07 -21.77 19.36
CA LEU A 220 0.86 -22.40 20.31
C LEU A 220 0.97 -21.63 21.63
N ARG A 221 0.65 -20.33 21.64
CA ARG A 221 0.75 -19.47 22.82
C ARG A 221 -0.58 -19.31 23.56
N THR A 222 -1.71 -19.32 22.87
CA THR A 222 -3.04 -19.09 23.46
C THR A 222 -4.17 -19.73 22.64
N GLY A 223 -5.29 -20.04 23.31
CA GLY A 223 -6.55 -20.43 22.68
C GLY A 223 -7.58 -19.30 22.56
N GLU A 224 -7.23 -18.07 22.96
CA GLU A 224 -8.15 -16.92 23.02
C GLU A 224 -8.84 -16.63 21.69
N CYS A 225 -8.12 -16.77 20.57
CA CYS A 225 -8.59 -16.40 19.24
C CYS A 225 -9.01 -17.60 18.39
N GLU A 226 -9.06 -18.83 18.91
CA GLU A 226 -9.21 -20.03 18.07
C GLU A 226 -10.46 -20.00 17.18
N ALA A 227 -11.61 -19.59 17.73
CA ALA A 227 -12.84 -19.46 16.94
C ALA A 227 -12.75 -18.39 15.85
N VAL A 228 -12.02 -17.30 16.10
CA VAL A 228 -11.78 -16.23 15.13
C VAL A 228 -10.84 -16.72 14.02
N LEU A 229 -9.76 -17.41 14.37
CA LEU A 229 -8.80 -17.95 13.40
C LEU A 229 -9.46 -18.97 12.46
N GLN A 230 -10.30 -19.87 13.00
CA GLN A 230 -11.06 -20.83 12.18
C GLN A 230 -12.01 -20.15 11.20
N GLU A 231 -12.64 -19.05 11.61
CA GLU A 231 -13.54 -18.29 10.73
C GLU A 231 -12.76 -17.57 9.62
N LEU A 232 -11.62 -16.94 9.94
CA LEU A 232 -10.76 -16.29 8.95
C LEU A 232 -10.24 -17.30 7.90
N GLU A 233 -9.81 -18.48 8.33
CA GLU A 233 -9.39 -19.56 7.40
C GLU A 233 -10.55 -20.03 6.51
N ARG A 234 -11.78 -20.06 7.04
CA ARG A 234 -12.99 -20.36 6.26
C ARG A 234 -13.26 -19.26 5.23
N GLU A 235 -13.01 -18.00 5.57
CA GLU A 235 -13.14 -16.87 4.67
C GLU A 235 -12.08 -16.89 3.55
N HIS A 236 -10.81 -17.19 3.87
CA HIS A 236 -9.76 -17.42 2.86
C HIS A 236 -10.16 -18.49 1.84
N ALA A 237 -10.76 -19.59 2.31
CA ALA A 237 -11.25 -20.65 1.43
C ALA A 237 -12.41 -20.22 0.51
N GLN A 238 -13.13 -19.15 0.85
CA GLN A 238 -14.26 -18.64 0.09
C GLN A 238 -13.91 -17.48 -0.85
N GLU A 239 -12.84 -16.75 -0.56
CA GLU A 239 -12.40 -15.61 -1.37
C GLU A 239 -12.30 -15.91 -2.88
N PRO A 240 -11.75 -17.06 -3.34
CA PRO A 240 -11.67 -17.36 -4.77
C PRO A 240 -13.03 -17.37 -5.47
N ALA A 241 -14.09 -17.79 -4.77
CA ALA A 241 -15.44 -17.79 -5.32
C ALA A 241 -16.01 -16.37 -5.47
N LEU A 242 -15.66 -15.44 -4.57
CA LEU A 242 -16.04 -14.04 -4.68
C LEU A 242 -15.34 -13.36 -5.88
N VAL A 243 -14.03 -13.59 -6.05
CA VAL A 243 -13.27 -13.09 -7.20
C VAL A 243 -13.82 -13.67 -8.52
N GLN A 244 -14.16 -14.96 -8.53
CA GLN A 244 -14.78 -15.61 -9.68
C GLN A 244 -16.16 -15.01 -10.01
N ALA A 245 -16.99 -14.69 -9.01
CA ALA A 245 -18.29 -14.08 -9.22
C ALA A 245 -18.19 -12.71 -9.93
N VAL A 246 -17.17 -11.91 -9.62
CA VAL A 246 -16.92 -10.65 -10.35
C VAL A 246 -16.49 -10.93 -11.79
N THR A 247 -15.61 -11.92 -11.99
CA THR A 247 -15.13 -12.31 -13.33
C THR A 247 -16.29 -12.76 -14.23
N GLU A 248 -17.24 -13.52 -13.67
CA GLU A 248 -18.45 -13.96 -14.37
C GLU A 248 -19.46 -12.84 -14.64
N ALA A 249 -19.60 -11.90 -13.71
CA ALA A 249 -20.42 -10.72 -13.95
C ALA A 249 -19.83 -9.89 -15.09
N LEU A 250 -18.50 -9.71 -15.09
CA LEU A 250 -17.78 -8.96 -16.11
C LEU A 250 -17.83 -9.64 -17.49
N SER A 251 -17.76 -10.97 -17.57
CA SER A 251 -17.85 -11.68 -18.85
C SER A 251 -19.25 -11.61 -19.49
N ARG A 252 -20.28 -11.33 -18.69
CA ARG A 252 -21.66 -11.09 -19.15
C ARG A 252 -21.96 -9.62 -19.40
N HIS A 253 -21.04 -8.70 -19.09
CA HIS A 253 -21.23 -7.28 -19.31
C HIS A 253 -21.19 -6.96 -20.82
N ASP A 254 -22.25 -6.33 -21.31
CA ASP A 254 -22.31 -5.76 -22.65
C ASP A 254 -22.21 -4.23 -22.55
N PRO A 255 -21.16 -3.59 -23.10
CA PRO A 255 -21.03 -2.13 -23.11
C PRO A 255 -22.19 -1.40 -23.81
N ALA A 256 -22.94 -2.09 -24.69
CA ALA A 256 -24.11 -1.53 -25.36
C ALA A 256 -25.39 -1.60 -24.50
N ASP A 257 -25.39 -2.38 -23.41
CA ASP A 257 -26.52 -2.55 -22.50
C ASP A 257 -26.15 -2.13 -21.08
N ALA A 258 -26.53 -0.89 -20.72
CA ALA A 258 -26.28 -0.30 -19.41
C ALA A 258 -26.87 -1.13 -18.24
N THR A 259 -27.85 -2.00 -18.48
CA THR A 259 -28.43 -2.85 -17.42
C THR A 259 -27.46 -3.95 -16.96
N THR A 260 -26.46 -4.28 -17.77
CA THR A 260 -25.48 -5.33 -17.46
C THR A 260 -24.36 -4.86 -16.54
N LEU A 261 -24.22 -3.56 -16.29
CA LEU A 261 -23.21 -2.99 -15.38
C LEU A 261 -23.57 -3.16 -13.90
N GLY A 262 -24.87 -3.14 -13.57
CA GLY A 262 -25.36 -3.31 -12.18
C GLY A 262 -24.89 -4.62 -11.52
N PRO A 263 -25.00 -5.79 -12.18
CA PRO A 263 -24.46 -7.04 -11.67
C PRO A 263 -22.94 -7.03 -11.41
N VAL A 264 -22.16 -6.29 -12.22
CA VAL A 264 -20.72 -6.11 -11.99
C VAL A 264 -20.49 -5.30 -10.72
N TRP A 265 -21.18 -4.18 -10.57
CA TRP A 265 -21.14 -3.35 -9.36
C TRP A 265 -21.47 -4.16 -8.10
N ASP A 266 -22.58 -4.88 -8.11
CA ASP A 266 -23.01 -5.67 -6.96
C ASP A 266 -21.99 -6.76 -6.58
N ALA A 267 -21.35 -7.39 -7.56
CA ALA A 267 -20.30 -8.38 -7.31
C ALA A 267 -19.05 -7.73 -6.71
N VAL A 268 -18.61 -6.58 -7.24
CA VAL A 268 -17.47 -5.82 -6.68
C VAL A 268 -17.75 -5.37 -5.26
N GLN A 269 -18.97 -4.88 -4.96
CA GLN A 269 -19.35 -4.47 -3.61
C GLN A 269 -19.34 -5.64 -2.61
N ARG A 270 -19.81 -6.82 -3.03
CA ARG A 270 -19.76 -8.03 -2.19
C ARG A 270 -18.32 -8.47 -1.90
N LEU A 271 -17.46 -8.52 -2.93
CA LEU A 271 -16.04 -8.86 -2.77
C LEU A 271 -15.35 -7.87 -1.83
N ALA A 272 -15.53 -6.56 -2.05
CA ALA A 272 -14.91 -5.53 -1.23
C ALA A 272 -15.41 -5.57 0.23
N GLY A 273 -16.70 -5.75 0.44
CA GLY A 273 -17.28 -5.87 1.78
C GLY A 273 -16.71 -7.05 2.57
N ALA A 274 -16.64 -8.23 1.94
CA ALA A 274 -16.08 -9.43 2.57
C ALA A 274 -14.61 -9.25 2.95
N LEU A 275 -13.78 -8.76 2.02
CA LEU A 275 -12.34 -8.57 2.29
C LEU A 275 -12.06 -7.48 3.32
N TRP A 276 -12.85 -6.40 3.37
CA TRP A 276 -12.70 -5.39 4.41
C TRP A 276 -13.12 -5.87 5.80
N GLU A 277 -14.20 -6.64 5.88
CA GLU A 277 -14.64 -7.24 7.15
C GLU A 277 -13.58 -8.22 7.67
N HIS A 278 -13.09 -9.08 6.79
CA HIS A 278 -12.01 -10.02 7.04
C HIS A 278 -10.74 -9.34 7.61
N MET A 279 -10.12 -8.45 6.84
CA MET A 279 -8.90 -7.72 7.28
C MET A 279 -9.17 -6.88 8.54
N GLY A 280 -10.39 -6.36 8.70
CA GLY A 280 -10.80 -5.62 9.89
C GLY A 280 -10.80 -6.48 11.16
N ILE A 281 -11.20 -7.75 11.05
CA ILE A 281 -11.16 -8.71 12.16
C ILE A 281 -9.71 -9.02 12.55
N GLU A 282 -8.84 -9.24 11.58
CA GLU A 282 -7.41 -9.49 11.82
C GLU A 282 -6.75 -8.33 12.56
N GLU A 283 -6.92 -7.11 12.03
CA GLU A 283 -6.33 -5.90 12.60
C GLU A 283 -6.88 -5.56 13.99
N ALA A 284 -8.18 -5.81 14.23
CA ALA A 284 -8.83 -5.45 15.49
C ALA A 284 -8.71 -6.53 16.58
N GLN A 285 -8.54 -7.80 16.21
CA GLN A 285 -8.59 -8.92 17.15
C GLN A 285 -7.32 -9.77 17.13
N VAL A 286 -6.87 -10.21 15.96
CA VAL A 286 -5.75 -11.15 15.85
C VAL A 286 -4.41 -10.48 16.11
N PHE A 287 -4.12 -9.35 15.45
CA PHE A 287 -2.84 -8.66 15.64
C PHE A 287 -2.62 -8.17 17.08
N PRO A 288 -3.63 -7.60 17.78
CA PRO A 288 -3.49 -7.27 19.20
C PRO A 288 -3.28 -8.51 20.08
N ALA A 289 -3.94 -9.63 19.79
CA ALA A 289 -3.73 -10.87 20.52
C ALA A 289 -2.30 -11.43 20.30
N ALA A 290 -1.82 -11.42 19.06
CA ALA A 290 -0.44 -11.77 18.74
C ALA A 290 0.56 -10.89 19.49
N ALA A 291 0.36 -9.57 19.50
CA ALA A 291 1.23 -8.64 20.24
C ALA A 291 1.27 -8.91 21.75
N ARG A 292 0.18 -9.43 22.33
CA ARG A 292 0.12 -9.77 23.76
C ARG A 292 0.76 -11.11 24.10
N HIS A 293 0.65 -12.10 23.22
CA HIS A 293 0.94 -13.50 23.55
C HIS A 293 2.20 -14.07 22.89
N LEU A 294 2.64 -13.52 21.76
CA LEU A 294 3.87 -13.97 21.11
C LEU A 294 5.11 -13.48 21.86
N LEU A 295 6.12 -14.35 21.92
CA LEU A 295 7.40 -14.05 22.53
C LEU A 295 8.35 -13.37 21.51
N PRO A 296 9.42 -12.70 21.96
CA PRO A 296 10.39 -12.08 21.06
C PRO A 296 10.96 -13.03 20.00
N GLU A 297 11.21 -14.29 20.34
CA GLU A 297 11.68 -15.31 19.39
C GLU A 297 10.63 -15.68 18.33
N ASP A 298 9.34 -15.66 18.68
CA ASP A 298 8.26 -15.89 17.72
C ASP A 298 8.22 -14.73 16.73
N TRP A 299 8.30 -13.49 17.23
CA TRP A 299 8.32 -12.30 16.37
C TRP A 299 9.53 -12.26 15.44
N SER A 300 10.69 -12.72 15.91
CA SER A 300 11.88 -12.82 15.06
C SER A 300 11.67 -13.80 13.91
N ALA A 301 11.04 -14.95 14.19
CA ALA A 301 10.70 -15.94 13.17
C ALA A 301 9.65 -15.39 12.17
N VAL A 302 8.58 -14.75 12.65
CA VAL A 302 7.56 -14.13 11.80
C VAL A 302 8.16 -13.05 10.91
N ALA A 303 8.95 -12.12 11.47
CA ALA A 303 9.57 -11.04 10.72
C ALA A 303 10.52 -11.54 9.63
N HIS A 304 11.28 -12.60 9.92
CA HIS A 304 12.13 -13.26 8.93
C HIS A 304 11.30 -13.88 7.81
N ALA A 305 10.28 -14.67 8.15
CA ALA A 305 9.41 -15.32 7.17
C ALA A 305 8.66 -14.31 6.29
N PHE A 306 8.16 -13.21 6.86
CA PHE A 306 7.43 -12.18 6.12
C PHE A 306 8.30 -11.44 5.10
N THR A 307 9.61 -11.38 5.36
CA THR A 307 10.60 -10.70 4.49
C THR A 307 11.10 -11.62 3.38
N ALA A 308 11.11 -12.94 3.61
CA ALA A 308 11.56 -13.92 2.62
C ALA A 308 10.48 -14.14 1.55
N HIS A 309 10.55 -13.40 0.43
CA HIS A 309 9.65 -13.57 -0.73
C HIS A 309 9.95 -14.85 -1.56
N VAL A 310 10.54 -15.88 -0.94
CA VAL A 310 11.13 -17.04 -1.63
C VAL A 310 10.27 -18.28 -1.38
N ASP A 311 9.93 -19.02 -2.43
CA ASP A 311 9.32 -20.34 -2.30
C ASP A 311 10.34 -21.30 -1.65
N PRO A 312 10.07 -21.91 -0.47
CA PRO A 312 11.02 -22.82 0.17
C PRO A 312 11.39 -24.05 -0.68
N LEU A 313 10.58 -24.41 -1.68
CA LEU A 313 10.79 -25.54 -2.58
C LEU A 313 11.52 -25.17 -3.87
N HIS A 314 11.48 -23.91 -4.27
CA HIS A 314 12.13 -23.39 -5.47
C HIS A 314 12.72 -22.02 -5.15
N ASP A 315 14.02 -21.81 -5.35
CA ASP A 315 14.74 -20.55 -5.09
C ASP A 315 14.33 -19.40 -6.06
N VAL A 316 13.03 -19.24 -6.26
CA VAL A 316 12.35 -18.33 -7.17
C VAL A 316 11.61 -17.31 -6.32
N ASP A 317 11.90 -16.03 -6.56
CA ASP A 317 11.16 -14.92 -5.97
C ASP A 317 9.76 -14.83 -6.60
N VAL A 318 8.78 -15.43 -5.92
CA VAL A 318 7.37 -15.40 -6.29
C VAL A 318 6.72 -14.02 -6.06
N GLY A 319 7.38 -13.16 -5.27
CA GLY A 319 6.93 -11.80 -4.99
C GLY A 319 7.11 -10.84 -6.16
N ARG A 320 8.25 -10.95 -6.86
CA ARG A 320 8.62 -10.00 -7.93
C ARG A 320 7.56 -9.81 -9.03
N PRO A 321 6.94 -10.87 -9.61
CA PRO A 321 5.90 -10.69 -10.62
C PRO A 321 4.65 -9.97 -10.09
N LEU A 322 4.27 -10.24 -8.84
CA LEU A 322 3.09 -9.67 -8.19
C LEU A 322 3.32 -8.20 -7.80
N THR A 323 4.51 -7.86 -7.33
CA THR A 323 4.93 -6.47 -7.10
C THR A 323 4.86 -5.66 -8.40
N ALA A 324 5.36 -6.22 -9.52
CA ALA A 324 5.27 -5.57 -10.82
C ALA A 324 3.81 -5.43 -11.30
N ALA A 325 2.95 -6.42 -11.03
CA ALA A 325 1.52 -6.34 -11.35
C ALA A 325 0.82 -5.22 -10.56
N PHE A 326 1.04 -5.15 -9.25
CA PHE A 326 0.47 -4.10 -8.41
C PHE A 326 0.92 -2.70 -8.85
N ALA A 327 2.18 -2.55 -9.23
CA ALA A 327 2.68 -1.27 -9.70
C ALA A 327 2.03 -0.82 -11.02
N ARG A 328 1.81 -1.73 -11.99
CA ARG A 328 1.07 -1.41 -13.22
C ARG A 328 -0.37 -1.00 -12.93
N ILE A 329 -1.05 -1.71 -12.03
CA ILE A 329 -2.39 -1.34 -11.55
C ILE A 329 -2.35 0.05 -10.90
N SER A 330 -1.33 0.32 -10.09
CA SER A 330 -1.17 1.58 -9.38
C SER A 330 -0.97 2.76 -10.33
N ALA A 331 -0.13 2.58 -11.36
CA ALA A 331 0.07 3.55 -12.42
C ALA A 331 -1.25 3.92 -13.11
N ALA A 332 -2.03 2.90 -13.48
CA ALA A 332 -3.33 3.09 -14.13
C ALA A 332 -4.32 3.83 -13.22
N LEU A 333 -4.42 3.43 -11.95
CA LEU A 333 -5.32 4.06 -10.97
C LEU A 333 -4.93 5.49 -10.59
N LEU A 334 -3.64 5.83 -10.60
CA LEU A 334 -3.18 7.19 -10.37
C LEU A 334 -3.39 8.09 -11.59
N ALA A 335 -3.47 7.53 -12.80
CA ALA A 335 -3.74 8.26 -14.03
C ALA A 335 -5.24 8.58 -14.22
N LEU A 336 -6.13 7.88 -13.52
CA LEU A 336 -7.55 8.22 -13.49
C LEU A 336 -7.76 9.61 -12.85
N PRO A 337 -8.71 10.41 -13.35
CA PRO A 337 -9.05 11.67 -12.70
C PRO A 337 -9.49 11.41 -11.25
N PRO A 338 -9.24 12.35 -10.32
CA PRO A 338 -9.72 12.20 -8.95
C PRO A 338 -11.25 12.06 -8.99
N GLY A 339 -11.75 10.91 -8.51
CA GLY A 339 -13.18 10.65 -8.43
C GLY A 339 -13.86 11.76 -7.65
N SER A 340 -14.99 12.26 -8.17
CA SER A 340 -15.83 13.17 -7.38
C SER A 340 -16.32 12.43 -6.13
N PRO A 341 -16.31 13.08 -4.95
CA PRO A 341 -16.62 12.44 -3.66
C PRO A 341 -18.02 11.82 -3.61
#